data_AF-A0A4Q9N4D9-F1
#
_entry.id   AF-A0A4Q9N4D9-F1
#
_cell.length_a   1.000
_cell.length_b   1.000
_cell.length_c   1.000
_cell.angle_alpha   90.00
_cell.angle_beta   90.00
_cell.angle_gamma   90.00
#
_symmetry.space_group_name_H-M   'P 1'
#
loop_
_entity.id
_entity.type
_entity.pdbx_description
1 polymer ?
#
loop_
_entity_poly.entity_id
_entity_poly.type
_entity_poly.pdbx_seq_one_letter_code
_entity_poly.pdbx_strand_id
1 'polypeptide(L)'
;MASSSSTDRYSASAIQNIQGWNIHQVNTPAQYLGRKTLPIKRTDAEPLTREDLQYDLLYYIFTDRTKAFIDYLAPDQPVVNFCDLYVNALYNSPKCSKVLKDKMVETPAFAIEFAKIALLTNVGRINTTMAFFPEMKTALRSYHPVPSLQKTDGNLQDAPRIKNCLKAALLPFEFKTPPPSSPAEIVEKTRQGQLPPTSVVNLIFVLSNSNHAMTVAQRHFDPPVEFLDLFLPINLSSSSRARVFLWLMYHYLQGPDKPNPFDDDYSRANPPKVPRMRSLTREEQAQENVDPPDEVEWGKRMSATRSKFLKELVDEMEMEKRRKKNPPLPAPPPPSTSYSIQEMAAFRQARAQRHAASEGGSGSRGSSHSHEARPHGQPGLGESSSRALPHLEEFRGDVSGEDPNAERSMLQQAWHVVNATDPLDDSDKEEDQHVRVELNRRLRVLERLRGKAPTPEPEFQGHRPVPPPPPVLPRPSGGGGGGGGGQSEQSSTSTGRLQQVQSWR
;
A
#
# COMPACT_ATOMS: atom_id res chain seq x y z
N MET A 1 26.89 -55.57 45.43
CA MET A 1 26.05 -54.36 45.29
C MET A 1 26.06 -54.00 43.80
N ALA A 2 25.06 -54.29 42.97
CA ALA A 2 23.60 -54.14 43.13
C ALA A 2 23.21 -52.65 43.28
N SER A 3 22.44 -52.01 42.39
CA SER A 3 21.79 -52.51 41.16
C SER A 3 21.56 -51.42 40.08
N SER A 4 21.24 -51.90 38.87
CA SER A 4 20.48 -51.34 37.74
C SER A 4 19.56 -50.12 38.00
N SER A 5 19.20 -49.29 37.01
CA SER A 5 18.98 -49.56 35.57
C SER A 5 19.60 -48.52 34.63
N SER A 6 20.16 -48.89 33.46
CA SER A 6 19.45 -49.28 32.22
C SER A 6 18.32 -48.31 31.84
N THR A 7 18.53 -47.35 30.92
CA THR A 7 18.62 -47.49 29.44
C THR A 7 17.30 -47.86 28.77
N ASP A 8 16.81 -46.97 27.90
CA ASP A 8 16.44 -47.39 26.56
C ASP A 8 16.75 -46.30 25.51
N ARG A 9 16.84 -46.68 24.24
CA ARG A 9 17.25 -45.79 23.12
C ARG A 9 16.14 -45.69 22.08
N TYR A 10 15.74 -44.48 21.68
CA TYR A 10 15.05 -44.28 20.41
C TYR A 10 15.57 -43.08 19.59
N SER A 11 16.02 -43.41 18.37
CA SER A 11 16.07 -42.58 17.15
C SER A 11 16.39 -41.08 17.27
N ALA A 12 17.64 -40.72 16.98
CA ALA A 12 18.01 -39.35 16.62
C ALA A 12 17.86 -39.12 15.11
N SER A 13 16.85 -38.35 14.68
CA SER A 13 16.74 -37.82 13.30
C SER A 13 15.63 -36.77 13.16
N ALA A 14 15.94 -35.46 13.32
CA ALA A 14 15.20 -34.30 12.74
C ALA A 14 15.60 -32.88 13.26
N ILE A 15 16.85 -32.60 13.69
CA ILE A 15 17.28 -31.20 13.99
C ILE A 15 18.62 -30.86 13.31
N GLN A 16 18.54 -30.47 12.04
CA GLN A 16 19.53 -29.74 11.23
C GLN A 16 18.71 -28.88 10.24
N ASN A 17 18.98 -27.60 9.94
CA ASN A 17 20.11 -26.73 10.29
C ASN A 17 19.63 -25.36 10.76
N ILE A 18 20.22 -24.84 11.84
CA ILE A 18 20.31 -23.39 12.11
C ILE A 18 21.77 -23.14 12.51
N GLN A 19 22.61 -22.75 11.56
CA GLN A 19 23.99 -22.34 11.84
C GLN A 19 24.02 -20.87 12.26
N GLY A 20 24.69 -20.58 13.38
CA GLY A 20 24.61 -19.29 14.06
C GLY A 20 25.39 -18.16 13.39
N TRP A 21 24.90 -16.94 13.57
CA TRP A 21 25.64 -15.71 13.24
C TRP A 21 26.77 -15.51 14.25
N ASN A 22 28.02 -15.66 13.80
CA ASN A 22 29.20 -15.49 14.64
C ASN A 22 29.76 -14.07 14.50
N ILE A 23 29.51 -13.20 15.48
CA ILE A 23 29.78 -11.76 15.40
C ILE A 23 31.21 -11.43 15.86
N HIS A 24 32.21 -11.91 15.12
CA HIS A 24 33.61 -11.48 15.28
C HIS A 24 34.35 -11.38 13.94
N GLN A 25 34.88 -10.18 13.66
CA GLN A 25 35.94 -9.85 12.70
C GLN A 25 35.84 -10.40 11.27
N VAL A 26 35.47 -9.52 10.32
CA VAL A 26 36.02 -9.57 8.96
C VAL A 26 36.54 -8.18 8.60
N ASN A 27 37.84 -8.08 8.33
CA ASN A 27 38.48 -6.87 7.82
C ASN A 27 38.40 -6.88 6.28
N THR A 28 37.20 -6.62 5.74
CA THR A 28 36.91 -6.84 4.32
C THR A 28 37.48 -5.71 3.44
N PRO A 29 38.27 -6.02 2.39
CA PRO A 29 38.56 -5.06 1.32
C PRO A 29 37.27 -4.60 0.63
N ALA A 30 37.33 -3.50 -0.12
CA ALA A 30 36.18 -2.91 -0.81
C ALA A 30 35.64 -3.80 -1.96
N GLN A 31 34.88 -4.83 -1.61
CA GLN A 31 34.09 -5.65 -2.54
C GLN A 31 32.88 -4.83 -3.03
N TYR A 32 32.53 -4.97 -4.31
CA TYR A 32 31.45 -4.22 -4.96
C TYR A 32 30.13 -4.33 -4.18
N LEU A 33 29.61 -3.21 -3.69
CA LEU A 33 28.45 -3.14 -2.77
C LEU A 33 27.08 -3.33 -3.46
N GLY A 34 27.06 -4.03 -4.60
CA GLY A 34 25.85 -4.38 -5.32
C GLY A 34 24.98 -5.36 -4.53
N ARG A 35 23.74 -4.94 -4.20
CA ARG A 35 22.72 -5.62 -3.37
C ARG A 35 22.71 -5.33 -1.86
N LYS A 36 23.12 -4.12 -1.44
CA LYS A 36 22.51 -3.49 -0.26
C LYS A 36 20.98 -3.53 -0.40
N THR A 37 20.25 -4.08 0.58
CA THR A 37 18.78 -4.10 0.55
C THR A 37 18.23 -2.72 0.93
N LEU A 38 17.96 -1.90 -0.08
CA LEU A 38 17.52 -0.52 0.10
C LEU A 38 16.20 -0.39 0.89
N PRO A 39 15.11 -1.15 0.61
CA PRO A 39 13.92 -1.07 1.43
C PRO A 39 14.12 -1.67 2.83
N ILE A 40 13.64 -0.97 3.85
CA ILE A 40 13.52 -1.47 5.23
C ILE A 40 12.62 -2.73 5.22
N LYS A 41 12.97 -3.73 6.04
CA LYS A 41 12.23 -4.98 6.19
C LYS A 41 12.03 -5.28 7.67
N ARG A 42 10.77 -5.31 8.08
CA ARG A 42 10.25 -5.59 9.43
C ARG A 42 8.99 -6.45 9.29
N THR A 43 8.60 -7.21 10.30
CA THR A 43 7.33 -7.98 10.29
C THR A 43 6.12 -7.09 10.66
N ASP A 44 4.87 -7.52 10.45
CA ASP A 44 3.70 -6.70 10.81
C ASP A 44 3.70 -6.40 12.31
N ALA A 45 3.30 -5.17 12.65
CA ALA A 45 3.37 -4.58 13.99
C ALA A 45 4.77 -4.25 14.54
N GLU A 46 5.88 -4.71 13.94
CA GLU A 46 7.22 -4.28 14.38
C GLU A 46 7.42 -2.76 14.15
N PRO A 47 7.89 -2.00 15.16
CA PRO A 47 8.19 -0.59 15.02
C PRO A 47 9.39 -0.35 14.11
N LEU A 48 9.38 0.76 13.37
CA LEU A 48 10.56 1.27 12.68
C LEU A 48 11.41 2.07 13.69
N THR A 49 12.61 1.57 14.00
CA THR A 49 13.52 2.22 14.95
C THR A 49 14.18 3.46 14.34
N ARG A 50 14.76 4.31 15.19
CA ARG A 50 15.66 5.38 14.72
C ARG A 50 16.81 4.86 13.87
N GLU A 51 17.34 3.67 14.17
CA GLU A 51 18.35 2.99 13.35
C GLU A 51 17.81 2.65 11.94
N ASP A 52 16.61 2.04 11.84
CA ASP A 52 15.99 1.71 10.54
C ASP A 52 15.82 2.95 9.66
N LEU A 53 15.36 4.04 10.28
CA LEU A 53 15.04 5.31 9.63
C LEU A 53 16.30 6.15 9.32
N GLN A 54 17.42 5.88 9.99
CA GLN A 54 18.56 6.80 10.12
C GLN A 54 18.08 8.18 10.61
N TYR A 55 17.40 8.20 11.76
CA TYR A 55 16.75 9.39 12.31
C TYR A 55 17.69 10.58 12.45
N ASP A 56 18.95 10.39 12.85
CA ASP A 56 19.87 11.49 13.10
C ASP A 56 20.30 12.18 11.79
N LEU A 57 20.42 11.42 10.69
CA LEU A 57 20.60 11.97 9.34
C LEU A 57 19.41 12.87 8.99
N LEU A 58 18.19 12.35 9.19
CA LEU A 58 16.95 13.09 8.94
C LEU A 58 16.79 14.29 9.88
N TYR A 59 17.32 14.23 11.10
CA TYR A 59 17.40 15.36 12.01
C TYR A 59 18.30 16.45 11.41
N TYR A 60 19.57 16.16 11.14
CA TYR A 60 20.51 17.15 10.59
C TYR A 60 20.05 17.75 9.26
N ILE A 61 19.46 16.95 8.35
CA ILE A 61 18.91 17.44 7.07
C ILE A 61 17.76 18.46 7.27
N PHE A 62 16.85 18.21 8.21
CA PHE A 62 15.66 19.05 8.42
C PHE A 62 15.84 20.15 9.47
N THR A 63 16.86 20.09 10.34
CA THR A 63 17.18 21.18 11.27
C THR A 63 18.14 22.22 10.70
N ASP A 64 18.79 21.94 9.57
CA ASP A 64 19.66 22.91 8.90
C ASP A 64 18.86 24.16 8.47
N ARG A 65 19.33 25.35 8.87
CA ARG A 65 18.66 26.64 8.64
C ARG A 65 19.30 27.45 7.50
N THR A 66 20.21 26.87 6.73
CA THR A 66 20.95 27.54 5.66
C THR A 66 19.99 27.91 4.52
N LYS A 67 19.60 29.18 4.44
CA LYS A 67 18.77 29.71 3.35
C LYS A 67 19.60 29.77 2.06
N ALA A 68 19.42 28.76 1.22
CA ALA A 68 20.27 28.50 0.05
C ALA A 68 19.49 28.13 -1.21
N PHE A 69 18.22 27.75 -1.10
CA PHE A 69 17.46 27.15 -2.18
C PHE A 69 16.41 28.10 -2.74
N ILE A 70 16.39 28.29 -4.06
CA ILE A 70 15.32 28.99 -4.77
C ILE A 70 14.07 28.10 -4.79
N ASP A 71 12.98 28.58 -4.20
CA ASP A 71 11.63 27.99 -4.22
C ASP A 71 10.66 28.95 -4.93
N TYR A 72 10.03 28.47 -6.02
CA TYR A 72 8.98 29.21 -6.73
C TYR A 72 7.58 29.08 -6.09
N LEU A 73 7.44 28.23 -5.08
CA LEU A 73 6.19 27.95 -4.37
C LEU A 73 6.10 28.69 -3.03
N ALA A 74 7.20 29.31 -2.58
CA ALA A 74 7.26 30.10 -1.36
C ALA A 74 6.64 31.50 -1.55
N PRO A 75 5.80 31.99 -0.61
CA PRO A 75 5.37 33.38 -0.60
C PRO A 75 6.51 34.30 -0.13
N ASP A 76 6.63 35.45 -0.78
CA ASP A 76 7.41 36.64 -0.39
C ASP A 76 8.95 36.50 -0.24
N GLN A 77 9.50 35.32 0.04
CA GLN A 77 10.95 35.05 0.01
C GLN A 77 11.26 33.84 -0.89
N PRO A 78 11.96 34.04 -2.04
CA PRO A 78 12.31 32.93 -2.91
C PRO A 78 13.46 32.08 -2.38
N VAL A 79 14.27 32.56 -1.42
CA VAL A 79 15.43 31.79 -0.89
C VAL A 79 15.13 31.23 0.49
N VAL A 80 15.04 29.90 0.57
CA VAL A 80 14.61 29.14 1.75
C VAL A 80 15.65 28.06 2.15
N ASN A 81 15.46 27.42 3.31
CA ASN A 81 16.26 26.25 3.71
C ASN A 81 15.67 24.95 3.11
N PHE A 82 16.34 23.80 3.30
CA PHE A 82 15.89 22.53 2.73
C PHE A 82 14.55 22.05 3.33
N CYS A 83 14.33 22.24 4.64
CA CYS A 83 13.08 21.86 5.30
C CYS A 83 11.89 22.61 4.68
N ASP A 84 11.97 23.94 4.61
CA ASP A 84 10.99 24.80 3.96
C ASP A 84 10.71 24.33 2.52
N LEU A 85 11.76 24.16 1.70
CA LEU A 85 11.67 23.74 0.30
C LEU A 85 10.93 22.40 0.13
N TYR A 86 11.28 21.40 0.95
CA TYR A 86 10.71 20.06 0.83
C TYR A 86 9.27 19.99 1.38
N VAL A 87 8.99 20.70 2.49
CA VAL A 87 7.63 20.86 3.04
C VAL A 87 6.72 21.60 2.05
N ASN A 88 7.20 22.69 1.44
CA ASN A 88 6.44 23.46 0.45
C ASN A 88 6.14 22.63 -0.81
N ALA A 89 7.09 21.84 -1.31
CA ALA A 89 6.87 20.95 -2.45
C ALA A 89 5.79 19.88 -2.17
N LEU A 90 5.79 19.29 -0.96
CA LEU A 90 4.75 18.33 -0.54
C LEU A 90 3.40 19.02 -0.34
N TYR A 91 3.38 20.17 0.33
CA TYR A 91 2.16 20.95 0.59
C TYR A 91 1.47 21.39 -0.70
N ASN A 92 2.23 21.83 -1.71
CA ASN A 92 1.69 22.28 -2.99
C ASN A 92 1.29 21.15 -3.94
N SER A 93 1.66 19.90 -3.68
CA SER A 93 1.22 18.75 -4.48
C SER A 93 -0.32 18.69 -4.58
N PRO A 94 -0.91 18.49 -5.78
CA PRO A 94 -2.34 18.30 -5.96
C PRO A 94 -2.81 16.89 -5.53
N LYS A 95 -1.89 16.02 -5.09
CA LYS A 95 -2.20 14.71 -4.47
C LYS A 95 -1.96 14.69 -2.96
N CYS A 96 -1.45 15.79 -2.38
CA CYS A 96 -1.55 16.04 -0.94
C CYS A 96 -3.02 16.39 -0.59
N SER A 97 -3.64 15.63 0.31
CA SER A 97 -5.07 15.78 0.63
C SER A 97 -5.35 17.01 1.51
N LYS A 98 -6.56 17.60 1.42
CA LYS A 98 -6.92 18.80 2.20
C LYS A 98 -6.65 18.63 3.70
N VAL A 99 -7.11 17.52 4.29
CA VAL A 99 -6.89 17.20 5.72
C VAL A 99 -5.40 17.17 6.08
N LEU A 100 -4.53 16.70 5.18
CA LEU A 100 -3.08 16.69 5.40
C LEU A 100 -2.50 18.12 5.34
N LYS A 101 -2.94 18.94 4.37
CA LYS A 101 -2.55 20.36 4.27
C LYS A 101 -3.00 21.16 5.48
N ASP A 102 -4.26 20.99 5.89
CA ASP A 102 -4.83 21.60 7.09
C ASP A 102 -3.98 21.25 8.32
N LYS A 103 -3.61 19.96 8.47
CA LYS A 103 -2.79 19.49 9.61
C LYS A 103 -1.34 19.97 9.57
N MET A 104 -0.73 20.07 8.38
CA MET A 104 0.62 20.64 8.23
C MET A 104 0.66 22.12 8.67
N VAL A 105 -0.42 22.88 8.43
CA VAL A 105 -0.55 24.28 8.87
C VAL A 105 -0.88 24.38 10.36
N GLU A 106 -1.80 23.55 10.87
CA GLU A 106 -2.15 23.49 12.30
C GLU A 106 -0.95 23.07 13.17
N THR A 107 -0.15 22.13 12.71
CA THR A 107 0.95 21.53 13.48
C THR A 107 2.24 21.48 12.64
N PRO A 108 3.08 22.54 12.63
CA PRO A 108 4.34 22.57 11.89
C PRO A 108 5.28 21.37 12.17
N ALA A 109 5.29 20.86 13.40
CA ALA A 109 6.07 19.67 13.75
C ALA A 109 5.62 18.41 12.97
N PHE A 110 4.30 18.24 12.76
CA PHE A 110 3.75 17.16 11.95
C PHE A 110 4.17 17.28 10.49
N ALA A 111 4.27 18.51 9.95
CA ALA A 111 4.76 18.74 8.59
C ALA A 111 6.21 18.25 8.42
N ILE A 112 7.05 18.43 9.44
CA ILE A 112 8.45 17.94 9.46
C ILE A 112 8.50 16.42 9.63
N GLU A 113 7.69 15.82 10.52
CA GLU A 113 7.58 14.36 10.69
C GLU A 113 7.13 13.68 9.39
N PHE A 114 6.08 14.19 8.76
CA PHE A 114 5.60 13.74 7.46
C PHE A 114 6.67 13.91 6.36
N ALA A 115 7.36 15.05 6.31
CA ALA A 115 8.40 15.32 5.33
C ALA A 115 9.60 14.36 5.44
N LYS A 116 9.99 13.95 6.65
CA LYS A 116 11.04 12.94 6.87
C LYS A 116 10.65 11.57 6.32
N ILE A 117 9.40 11.14 6.51
CA ILE A 117 8.87 9.87 5.97
C ILE A 117 8.66 9.95 4.45
N ALA A 118 8.24 11.10 3.94
CA ALA A 118 8.18 11.36 2.51
C ALA A 118 9.58 11.27 1.86
N LEU A 119 10.62 11.82 2.50
CA LEU A 119 12.00 11.68 2.02
C LEU A 119 12.43 10.21 1.96
N LEU A 120 12.23 9.44 3.04
CA LEU A 120 12.52 7.99 3.05
C LEU A 120 11.72 7.19 2.01
N THR A 121 10.49 7.61 1.71
CA THR A 121 9.67 7.01 0.64
C THR A 121 10.20 7.38 -0.75
N ASN A 122 10.72 8.60 -0.93
CA ASN A 122 11.26 9.09 -2.20
C ASN A 122 12.59 8.43 -2.57
N VAL A 123 13.46 8.18 -1.59
CA VAL A 123 14.71 7.42 -1.78
C VAL A 123 14.52 5.90 -1.73
N GLY A 124 13.29 5.40 -1.59
CA GLY A 124 12.98 3.97 -1.61
C GLY A 124 13.38 3.16 -0.36
N ARG A 125 13.71 3.81 0.76
CA ARG A 125 13.88 3.14 2.07
C ARG A 125 12.56 2.60 2.59
N ILE A 126 11.46 3.32 2.39
CA ILE A 126 10.10 2.88 2.77
C ILE A 126 9.40 2.23 1.57
N ASN A 127 8.90 1.01 1.76
CA ASN A 127 8.15 0.28 0.73
C ASN A 127 6.66 0.68 0.74
N THR A 128 6.05 0.73 -0.44
CA THR A 128 4.59 0.93 -0.63
C THR A 128 3.69 -0.12 0.03
N THR A 129 4.22 -1.22 0.57
CA THR A 129 3.43 -2.15 1.41
C THR A 129 3.20 -1.63 2.83
N MET A 130 4.00 -0.66 3.29
CA MET A 130 3.98 -0.18 4.67
C MET A 130 2.84 0.82 4.92
N ALA A 131 2.30 0.75 6.15
CA ALA A 131 1.23 1.58 6.66
C ALA A 131 1.53 2.08 8.08
N PHE A 132 1.12 3.31 8.39
CA PHE A 132 1.47 3.98 9.65
C PHE A 132 0.27 4.20 10.59
N PHE A 133 -0.85 3.53 10.32
CA PHE A 133 -2.06 3.50 11.16
C PHE A 133 -2.59 2.06 11.34
N PRO A 134 -2.98 1.64 12.57
CA PRO A 134 -3.21 0.23 12.89
C PRO A 134 -4.52 -0.36 12.35
N GLU A 135 -5.50 0.47 11.98
CA GLU A 135 -6.87 0.09 11.59
C GLU A 135 -6.99 -0.56 10.20
N MET A 136 -5.86 -0.82 9.52
CA MET A 136 -5.86 -1.46 8.20
C MET A 136 -6.38 -2.90 8.25
N LYS A 137 -7.62 -3.11 7.78
CA LYS A 137 -8.23 -4.45 7.56
C LYS A 137 -7.62 -5.24 6.38
N THR A 138 -6.67 -4.69 5.61
CA THR A 138 -6.14 -5.33 4.38
C THR A 138 -4.88 -6.17 4.63
N ALA A 139 -4.92 -7.46 4.32
CA ALA A 139 -3.79 -8.38 4.48
C ALA A 139 -2.59 -8.10 3.53
N LEU A 140 -2.76 -7.22 2.53
CA LEU A 140 -1.71 -6.81 1.58
C LEU A 140 -0.87 -5.60 2.05
N ARG A 141 -1.07 -5.15 3.29
CA ARG A 141 -0.33 -4.04 3.92
C ARG A 141 0.22 -4.46 5.27
N SER A 142 1.46 -4.05 5.56
CA SER A 142 2.07 -4.24 6.87
C SER A 142 2.01 -2.94 7.68
N TYR A 143 1.42 -3.00 8.87
CA TYR A 143 1.45 -1.89 9.81
C TYR A 143 2.80 -1.83 10.52
N HIS A 144 3.39 -0.64 10.60
CA HIS A 144 4.58 -0.39 11.41
C HIS A 144 4.38 0.94 12.18
N PRO A 145 4.40 0.94 13.52
CA PRO A 145 4.53 2.19 14.27
C PRO A 145 5.88 2.85 14.00
N VAL A 146 5.93 4.18 13.97
CA VAL A 146 7.15 4.97 13.70
C VAL A 146 7.39 5.95 14.86
N PRO A 147 7.86 5.49 16.04
CA PRO A 147 7.75 6.25 17.29
C PRO A 147 8.47 7.61 17.27
N SER A 148 9.59 7.68 16.55
CA SER A 148 10.39 8.90 16.41
C SER A 148 9.77 9.97 15.52
N LEU A 149 8.71 9.63 14.75
CA LEU A 149 8.03 10.48 13.76
C LEU A 149 6.49 10.41 13.88
N GLN A 150 5.98 9.97 15.04
CA GLN A 150 4.55 9.96 15.41
C GLN A 150 4.35 10.59 16.79
N LYS A 151 5.10 11.66 17.08
CA LYS A 151 4.99 12.39 18.35
C LYS A 151 3.86 13.41 18.36
N THR A 152 3.46 13.90 17.18
CA THR A 152 2.27 14.73 17.02
C THR A 152 1.01 13.89 16.81
N ASP A 153 -0.15 14.44 17.21
CA ASP A 153 -1.46 13.83 16.98
C ASP A 153 -1.87 13.96 15.50
N GLY A 154 -1.40 13.03 14.67
CA GLY A 154 -1.66 13.03 13.23
C GLY A 154 -1.38 11.69 12.55
N ASN A 155 -2.31 11.26 11.69
CA ASN A 155 -2.12 10.07 10.85
C ASN A 155 -1.24 10.41 9.64
N LEU A 156 -0.05 9.83 9.58
CA LEU A 156 0.96 9.97 8.51
C LEU A 156 0.51 9.45 7.13
N GLN A 157 -0.67 8.84 7.05
CA GLN A 157 -1.20 8.10 5.90
C GLN A 157 -0.44 6.79 5.62
N ASP A 158 -0.50 6.32 4.36
CA ASP A 158 0.15 5.09 3.90
C ASP A 158 1.22 5.42 2.84
N ALA A 159 2.22 4.55 2.70
CA ALA A 159 3.30 4.75 1.74
C ALA A 159 2.81 4.89 0.27
N PRO A 160 1.72 4.25 -0.20
CA PRO A 160 1.10 4.54 -1.50
C PRO A 160 0.62 5.99 -1.66
N ARG A 161 -0.08 6.56 -0.67
CA ARG A 161 -0.54 7.97 -0.71
C ARG A 161 0.64 8.93 -0.69
N ILE A 162 1.65 8.68 0.14
CA ILE A 162 2.90 9.45 0.17
C ILE A 162 3.59 9.40 -1.21
N LYS A 163 3.72 8.22 -1.82
CA LYS A 163 4.29 8.06 -3.17
C LYS A 163 3.49 8.78 -4.26
N ASN A 164 2.16 8.82 -4.15
CA ASN A 164 1.30 9.56 -5.06
C ASN A 164 1.37 11.08 -4.84
N CYS A 165 1.58 11.54 -3.61
CA CYS A 165 1.88 12.93 -3.27
C CYS A 165 3.21 13.37 -3.91
N LEU A 166 4.28 12.59 -3.69
CA LEU A 166 5.62 12.81 -4.25
C LEU A 166 5.60 12.89 -5.79
N LYS A 167 4.94 11.92 -6.46
CA LYS A 167 4.80 11.90 -7.92
C LYS A 167 4.13 13.14 -8.54
N ALA A 168 3.41 13.93 -7.74
CA ALA A 168 2.73 15.14 -8.19
C ALA A 168 3.31 16.43 -7.57
N ALA A 169 4.39 16.33 -6.77
CA ALA A 169 5.14 17.47 -6.24
C ALA A 169 6.05 18.08 -7.33
N LEU A 170 5.41 18.71 -8.31
CA LEU A 170 5.99 19.24 -9.54
C LEU A 170 6.01 20.78 -9.51
N LEU A 171 7.01 21.39 -10.16
CA LEU A 171 7.05 22.84 -10.37
C LEU A 171 6.06 23.28 -11.46
N PRO A 172 5.63 24.56 -11.51
CA PRO A 172 4.60 25.03 -12.44
C PRO A 172 4.85 24.75 -13.93
N PHE A 173 6.11 24.66 -14.37
CA PHE A 173 6.48 24.31 -15.74
C PHE A 173 6.50 22.79 -16.01
N GLU A 174 6.64 21.96 -14.98
CA GLU A 174 6.71 20.49 -15.06
C GLU A 174 5.33 19.84 -15.25
N PHE A 175 4.24 20.60 -15.10
CA PHE A 175 2.90 20.15 -15.50
C PHE A 175 2.67 20.18 -17.02
N LYS A 176 3.52 20.90 -17.78
CA LYS A 176 3.41 21.06 -19.24
C LYS A 176 4.52 20.34 -20.01
N THR A 177 5.70 20.17 -19.40
CA THR A 177 6.83 19.43 -19.97
C THR A 177 7.32 18.41 -18.95
N PRO A 178 7.78 17.22 -19.35
CA PRO A 178 8.23 16.22 -18.40
C PRO A 178 9.40 16.74 -17.54
N PRO A 179 9.44 16.40 -16.24
CA PRO A 179 10.63 16.61 -15.41
C PRO A 179 11.88 16.00 -16.05
N PRO A 180 13.06 16.61 -15.88
CA PRO A 180 14.31 16.01 -16.37
C PRO A 180 14.56 14.66 -15.69
N SER A 181 15.02 13.68 -16.47
CA SER A 181 15.10 12.27 -16.08
C SER A 181 16.49 11.82 -15.62
N SER A 182 17.51 12.64 -15.86
CA SER A 182 18.91 12.35 -15.57
C SER A 182 19.65 13.54 -14.95
N PRO A 183 20.75 13.31 -14.20
CA PRO A 183 21.57 14.40 -13.65
C PRO A 183 22.17 15.32 -14.72
N ALA A 184 22.34 14.83 -15.95
CA ALA A 184 22.85 15.61 -17.08
C ALA A 184 21.80 16.63 -17.57
N GLU A 185 20.54 16.21 -17.76
CA GLU A 185 19.43 17.11 -18.14
C GLU A 185 19.19 18.22 -17.09
N ILE A 186 19.37 17.89 -15.81
CA ILE A 186 19.24 18.85 -14.69
C ILE A 186 20.31 19.94 -14.77
N VAL A 187 21.57 19.56 -15.02
CA VAL A 187 22.67 20.53 -15.21
C VAL A 187 22.51 21.33 -16.49
N GLU A 188 22.03 20.71 -17.58
CA GLU A 188 21.81 21.42 -18.85
C GLU A 188 20.67 22.45 -18.75
N LYS A 189 19.53 22.11 -18.15
CA LYS A 189 18.47 23.10 -17.83
C LYS A 189 19.00 24.25 -16.97
N THR A 190 19.92 23.95 -16.04
CA THR A 190 20.58 24.98 -15.22
C THR A 190 21.48 25.90 -16.06
N ARG A 191 22.27 25.36 -17.00
CA ARG A 191 23.06 26.17 -17.96
C ARG A 191 22.19 27.03 -18.88
N GLN A 192 20.98 26.57 -19.18
CA GLN A 192 19.96 27.33 -19.92
C GLN A 192 19.26 28.40 -19.04
N GLY A 193 19.70 28.62 -17.80
CA GLY A 193 19.20 29.64 -16.89
C GLY A 193 17.98 29.23 -16.06
N GLN A 194 17.51 27.98 -16.17
CA GLN A 194 16.35 27.50 -15.43
C GLN A 194 16.74 27.13 -13.99
N LEU A 195 16.30 27.93 -13.01
CA LEU A 195 16.72 27.84 -11.61
C LEU A 195 15.53 27.96 -10.63
N PRO A 196 15.14 26.89 -9.91
CA PRO A 196 15.62 25.52 -10.06
C PRO A 196 15.20 24.87 -11.40
N PRO A 197 16.00 23.93 -11.93
CA PRO A 197 15.69 23.21 -13.18
C PRO A 197 14.57 22.17 -13.05
N THR A 198 14.25 21.75 -11.81
CA THR A 198 13.27 20.71 -11.47
C THR A 198 12.88 20.78 -9.99
N SER A 199 11.79 20.14 -9.58
CA SER A 199 11.43 20.06 -8.15
C SER A 199 12.48 19.28 -7.34
N VAL A 200 12.65 19.65 -6.06
CA VAL A 200 13.53 18.92 -5.13
C VAL A 200 13.16 17.44 -5.00
N VAL A 201 11.85 17.12 -5.11
CA VAL A 201 11.34 15.75 -5.07
C VAL A 201 11.81 14.95 -6.29
N ASN A 202 11.74 15.54 -7.50
CA ASN A 202 12.24 14.88 -8.70
C ASN A 202 13.77 14.76 -8.70
N LEU A 203 14.52 15.76 -8.25
CA LEU A 203 15.99 15.65 -8.11
C LEU A 203 16.37 14.45 -7.24
N ILE A 204 15.76 14.33 -6.06
CA ILE A 204 16.06 13.21 -5.13
C ILE A 204 15.68 11.87 -5.77
N PHE A 205 14.58 11.79 -6.51
CA PHE A 205 14.19 10.59 -7.26
C PHE A 205 15.21 10.23 -8.36
N VAL A 206 15.71 11.23 -9.10
CA VAL A 206 16.73 11.04 -10.15
C VAL A 206 18.07 10.59 -9.55
N LEU A 207 18.53 11.18 -8.45
CA LEU A 207 19.77 10.75 -7.77
C LEU A 207 19.62 9.38 -7.08
N SER A 208 18.40 9.00 -6.68
CA SER A 208 18.10 7.67 -6.11
C SER A 208 17.97 6.55 -7.16
N ASN A 209 18.00 6.89 -8.45
CA ASN A 209 17.83 5.90 -9.52
C ASN A 209 19.13 5.12 -9.75
N SER A 210 19.05 3.78 -9.65
CA SER A 210 20.18 2.86 -9.87
C SER A 210 20.87 3.04 -11.22
N ASN A 211 20.16 3.52 -12.24
CA ASN A 211 20.73 3.76 -13.57
C ASN A 211 21.75 4.92 -13.57
N HIS A 212 21.65 5.84 -12.61
CA HIS A 212 22.51 7.02 -12.48
C HIS A 212 23.56 6.90 -11.35
N ALA A 213 23.38 5.93 -10.45
CA ALA A 213 24.17 5.78 -9.21
C ALA A 213 25.69 5.79 -9.46
N MET A 214 26.20 4.94 -10.36
CA MET A 214 27.64 4.88 -10.67
C MET A 214 28.18 6.20 -11.26
N THR A 215 27.40 6.86 -12.12
CA THR A 215 27.77 8.15 -12.75
C THR A 215 27.85 9.28 -11.71
N VAL A 216 26.88 9.32 -10.78
CA VAL A 216 26.88 10.26 -9.66
C VAL A 216 28.04 9.95 -8.70
N ALA A 217 28.27 8.68 -8.37
CA ALA A 217 29.36 8.25 -7.50
C ALA A 217 30.73 8.64 -8.04
N GLN A 218 31.06 8.29 -9.28
CA GLN A 218 32.35 8.63 -9.91
C GLN A 218 32.60 10.15 -9.93
N ARG A 219 31.58 10.94 -10.30
CA ARG A 219 31.67 12.40 -10.40
C ARG A 219 31.85 13.07 -9.04
N HIS A 220 31.07 12.67 -8.04
CA HIS A 220 30.91 13.44 -6.80
C HIS A 220 31.55 12.80 -5.56
N PHE A 221 31.64 11.48 -5.49
CA PHE A 221 32.08 10.75 -4.30
C PHE A 221 33.49 10.17 -4.46
N ASP A 222 34.10 9.81 -3.34
CA ASP A 222 35.27 8.92 -3.34
C ASP A 222 34.79 7.46 -3.16
N PRO A 223 35.32 6.49 -3.92
CA PRO A 223 34.91 5.09 -3.79
C PRO A 223 35.14 4.55 -2.37
N PRO A 224 34.25 3.69 -1.84
CA PRO A 224 33.19 2.99 -2.55
C PRO A 224 31.77 3.53 -2.27
N VAL A 225 31.62 4.82 -1.93
CA VAL A 225 30.34 5.39 -1.46
C VAL A 225 29.46 5.89 -2.63
N GLU A 226 28.17 5.58 -2.60
CA GLU A 226 27.16 6.09 -3.55
C GLU A 226 26.10 6.98 -2.87
N PHE A 227 25.26 7.68 -3.65
CA PHE A 227 24.22 8.58 -3.09
C PHE A 227 23.26 7.91 -2.11
N LEU A 228 22.81 6.69 -2.41
CA LEU A 228 21.88 5.94 -1.56
C LEU A 228 22.50 5.50 -0.23
N ASP A 229 23.83 5.43 -0.15
CA ASP A 229 24.54 5.02 1.06
C ASP A 229 24.42 6.05 2.19
N LEU A 230 24.13 7.31 1.83
CA LEU A 230 23.80 8.35 2.80
C LEU A 230 22.63 7.92 3.71
N PHE A 231 21.69 7.11 3.20
CA PHE A 231 20.47 6.66 3.88
C PHE A 231 20.56 5.25 4.50
N LEU A 232 21.75 4.68 4.60
CA LEU A 232 21.99 3.33 5.14
C LEU A 232 22.81 3.38 6.46
N PRO A 233 22.69 2.36 7.33
CA PRO A 233 23.50 2.23 8.54
C PRO A 233 24.95 1.85 8.21
N ILE A 234 25.73 2.84 7.76
CA ILE A 234 27.15 2.72 7.46
C ILE A 234 28.00 3.50 8.47
N ASN A 235 29.30 3.18 8.56
CA ASN A 235 30.25 3.88 9.43
C ASN A 235 30.66 5.25 8.83
N LEU A 236 29.71 6.18 8.70
CA LEU A 236 29.90 7.59 8.37
C LEU A 236 28.91 8.43 9.18
N SER A 237 29.36 9.54 9.78
CA SER A 237 28.52 10.32 10.70
C SER A 237 27.28 10.89 10.02
N SER A 238 26.13 10.79 10.68
CA SER A 238 24.86 11.30 10.20
C SER A 238 24.92 12.80 9.85
N SER A 239 25.67 13.59 10.62
CA SER A 239 25.92 15.00 10.34
C SER A 239 26.71 15.23 9.04
N SER A 240 27.76 14.44 8.78
CA SER A 240 28.54 14.60 7.53
C SER A 240 27.79 14.08 6.31
N ARG A 241 27.02 13.00 6.46
CA ARG A 241 26.10 12.51 5.41
C ARG A 241 25.01 13.53 5.09
N ALA A 242 24.45 14.21 6.09
CA ALA A 242 23.47 15.28 5.90
C ALA A 242 24.06 16.47 5.13
N ARG A 243 25.28 16.91 5.48
CA ARG A 243 26.01 17.97 4.75
C ARG A 243 26.22 17.61 3.27
N VAL A 244 26.62 16.37 2.98
CA VAL A 244 26.80 15.88 1.60
C VAL A 244 25.47 15.82 0.84
N PHE A 245 24.39 15.39 1.48
CA PHE A 245 23.05 15.42 0.88
C PHE A 245 22.64 16.86 0.52
N LEU A 246 22.75 17.81 1.45
CA LEU A 246 22.41 19.22 1.24
C LEU A 246 23.30 19.88 0.17
N TRP A 247 24.60 19.53 0.14
CA TRP A 247 25.53 19.95 -0.91
C TRP A 247 25.06 19.50 -2.30
N LEU A 248 24.63 18.24 -2.45
CA LEU A 248 24.12 17.71 -3.71
C LEU A 248 22.79 18.36 -4.12
N MET A 249 21.89 18.61 -3.16
CA MET A 249 20.68 19.38 -3.43
C MET A 249 21.01 20.78 -3.97
N TYR A 250 22.01 21.46 -3.39
CA TYR A 250 22.41 22.80 -3.86
C TYR A 250 23.06 22.73 -5.25
N HIS A 251 24.03 21.85 -5.46
CA HIS A 251 24.77 21.70 -6.73
C HIS A 251 23.84 21.52 -7.93
N TYR A 252 22.79 20.70 -7.77
CA TYR A 252 21.85 20.39 -8.84
C TYR A 252 20.62 21.32 -8.93
N LEU A 253 20.21 22.01 -7.84
CA LEU A 253 19.07 22.96 -7.90
C LEU A 253 19.51 24.40 -8.16
N GLN A 254 20.72 24.78 -7.75
CA GLN A 254 21.22 26.15 -7.82
C GLN A 254 22.33 26.34 -8.86
N GLY A 255 22.93 25.24 -9.33
CA GLY A 255 23.91 25.20 -10.41
C GLY A 255 25.33 24.95 -9.92
N PRO A 256 26.18 24.29 -10.75
CA PRO A 256 27.52 23.89 -10.36
C PRO A 256 28.50 25.06 -10.23
N ASP A 257 28.20 26.19 -10.88
CA ASP A 257 29.09 27.35 -11.02
C ASP A 257 28.98 28.35 -9.85
N LYS A 258 28.10 28.09 -8.85
CA LYS A 258 27.93 28.93 -7.66
C LYS A 258 28.68 28.35 -6.46
N PRO A 259 29.24 29.18 -5.56
CA PRO A 259 29.85 28.70 -4.32
C PRO A 259 28.79 27.99 -3.47
N ASN A 260 29.05 26.74 -3.08
CA ASN A 260 28.06 25.93 -2.39
C ASN A 260 28.15 26.21 -0.87
N PRO A 261 27.09 26.69 -0.20
CA PRO A 261 27.17 27.05 1.22
C PRO A 261 27.44 25.83 2.13
N PHE A 262 27.26 24.62 1.62
CA PHE A 262 27.58 23.37 2.31
C PHE A 262 29.03 22.90 2.08
N ASP A 263 29.83 23.60 1.28
CA ASP A 263 31.23 23.26 0.99
C ASP A 263 32.12 23.17 2.24
N ASP A 264 33.06 22.23 2.25
CA ASP A 264 34.24 22.25 3.13
C ASP A 264 35.52 22.59 2.34
N ASP A 265 36.68 22.54 3.00
CA ASP A 265 37.95 22.86 2.35
C ASP A 265 38.38 21.81 1.32
N TYR A 266 37.88 20.57 1.44
CA TYR A 266 38.13 19.50 0.48
C TYR A 266 37.27 19.70 -0.78
N SER A 267 35.97 19.97 -0.66
CA SER A 267 35.10 20.21 -1.83
C SER A 267 35.46 21.51 -2.55
N ARG A 268 35.83 22.57 -1.82
CA ARG A 268 36.40 23.81 -2.40
C ARG A 268 37.67 23.55 -3.22
N ALA A 269 38.56 22.68 -2.73
CA ALA A 269 39.81 22.37 -3.41
C ALA A 269 39.69 21.33 -4.54
N ASN A 270 38.60 20.54 -4.57
CA ASN A 270 38.40 19.45 -5.53
C ASN A 270 37.04 19.48 -6.26
N PRO A 271 36.59 20.58 -6.90
CA PRO A 271 35.33 20.57 -7.65
C PRO A 271 35.32 19.48 -8.74
N PRO A 272 34.26 18.67 -8.89
CA PRO A 272 32.94 18.75 -8.24
C PRO A 272 32.72 17.72 -7.12
N LYS A 273 33.74 17.37 -6.32
CA LYS A 273 33.60 16.43 -5.21
C LYS A 273 32.77 17.00 -4.05
N VAL A 274 32.09 16.11 -3.32
CA VAL A 274 31.31 16.44 -2.12
C VAL A 274 32.21 16.73 -0.91
N PRO A 275 31.70 17.43 0.13
CA PRO A 275 32.37 17.58 1.41
C PRO A 275 32.78 16.24 2.03
N ARG A 276 33.87 16.23 2.79
CA ARG A 276 34.47 14.98 3.28
C ARG A 276 33.63 14.36 4.40
N MET A 277 33.19 13.13 4.16
CA MET A 277 32.43 12.37 5.16
C MET A 277 33.35 11.82 6.26
N ARG A 278 32.86 11.85 7.51
CA ARG A 278 33.63 11.48 8.70
C ARG A 278 33.25 10.06 9.15
N SER A 279 34.18 9.11 9.08
CA SER A 279 34.01 7.79 9.72
C SER A 279 33.87 7.92 11.24
N LEU A 280 33.20 6.95 11.86
CA LEU A 280 32.91 6.95 13.30
C LEU A 280 33.76 5.90 14.02
N THR A 281 34.15 6.18 15.26
CA THR A 281 34.50 5.11 16.21
C THR A 281 33.27 4.22 16.48
N ARG A 282 33.48 3.02 17.01
CA ARG A 282 32.37 2.12 17.36
C ARG A 282 31.48 2.73 18.45
N GLU A 283 32.12 3.46 19.34
CA GLU A 283 31.56 4.14 20.49
C GLU A 283 30.65 5.30 20.03
N GLU A 284 31.12 6.14 19.10
CA GLU A 284 30.28 7.18 18.47
C GLU A 284 29.13 6.58 17.64
N GLN A 285 29.39 5.51 16.87
CA GLN A 285 28.35 4.84 16.09
C GLN A 285 27.24 4.25 16.99
N ALA A 286 27.57 3.87 18.22
CA ALA A 286 26.60 3.43 19.22
C ALA A 286 25.87 4.58 19.96
N GLN A 287 26.20 5.86 19.67
CA GLN A 287 25.45 7.03 20.14
C GLN A 287 24.54 7.64 19.06
N GLU A 288 24.82 7.44 17.77
CA GLU A 288 23.89 7.85 16.70
C GLU A 288 22.66 6.94 16.63
N ASN A 289 21.49 7.52 16.40
CA ASN A 289 20.21 6.85 16.15
C ASN A 289 19.68 5.98 17.31
N VAL A 290 20.04 6.29 18.57
CA VAL A 290 19.53 5.57 19.76
C VAL A 290 18.07 5.95 20.04
N ASP A 291 17.17 4.96 20.11
CA ASP A 291 15.76 5.16 20.49
C ASP A 291 15.61 5.53 21.99
N PRO A 292 14.99 6.67 22.32
CA PRO A 292 14.61 7.03 23.69
C PRO A 292 13.62 6.03 24.33
N PRO A 293 13.61 5.88 25.67
CA PRO A 293 12.69 4.96 26.35
C PRO A 293 11.21 5.20 26.06
N ASP A 294 10.78 6.46 25.93
CA ASP A 294 9.39 6.83 25.57
C ASP A 294 9.00 6.35 24.18
N GLU A 295 9.92 6.44 23.21
CA GLU A 295 9.73 5.94 21.84
C GLU A 295 9.64 4.41 21.82
N VAL A 296 10.50 3.72 22.58
CA VAL A 296 10.46 2.25 22.74
C VAL A 296 9.15 1.79 23.40
N GLU A 297 8.68 2.46 24.45
CA GLU A 297 7.42 2.14 25.13
C GLU A 297 6.18 2.47 24.31
N TRP A 298 6.19 3.57 23.55
CA TRP A 298 5.12 3.91 22.62
C TRP A 298 5.05 2.88 21.46
N GLY A 299 6.19 2.52 20.88
CA GLY A 299 6.28 1.48 19.84
C GLY A 299 5.70 0.14 20.30
N LYS A 300 6.07 -0.33 21.50
CA LYS A 300 5.51 -1.54 22.12
C LYS A 300 3.99 -1.47 22.32
N ARG A 301 3.47 -0.34 22.82
CA ARG A 301 2.02 -0.13 22.99
C ARG A 301 1.27 -0.21 21.66
N MET A 302 1.76 0.47 20.63
CA MET A 302 1.13 0.45 19.30
C MET A 302 1.23 -0.91 18.61
N SER A 303 2.32 -1.64 18.82
CA SER A 303 2.47 -3.04 18.39
C SER A 303 1.36 -3.91 19.00
N ALA A 304 1.15 -3.81 20.32
CA ALA A 304 0.11 -4.56 21.03
C ALA A 304 -1.31 -4.17 20.60
N THR A 305 -1.57 -2.89 20.32
CA THR A 305 -2.85 -2.42 19.73
C THR A 305 -3.12 -3.09 18.39
N ARG A 306 -2.12 -3.20 17.50
CA ARG A 306 -2.25 -3.92 16.23
C ARG A 306 -2.52 -5.42 16.44
N SER A 307 -1.80 -6.08 17.35
CA SER A 307 -2.03 -7.50 17.66
C SER A 307 -3.45 -7.76 18.18
N LYS A 308 -3.98 -6.85 19.02
CA LYS A 308 -5.37 -6.91 19.49
C LYS A 308 -6.36 -6.75 18.32
N PHE A 309 -6.19 -5.72 17.50
CA PHE A 309 -7.07 -5.46 16.34
C PHE A 309 -7.09 -6.64 15.35
N LEU A 310 -5.93 -7.24 15.07
CA LEU A 310 -5.84 -8.43 14.22
C LEU A 310 -6.57 -9.64 14.82
N LYS A 311 -6.48 -9.84 16.15
CA LYS A 311 -7.25 -10.90 16.81
C LYS A 311 -8.76 -10.65 16.68
N GLU A 312 -9.22 -9.44 17.01
CA GLU A 312 -10.65 -9.08 16.93
C GLU A 312 -11.20 -9.26 15.50
N LEU A 313 -10.40 -8.95 14.48
CA LEU A 313 -10.74 -9.18 13.07
C LEU A 313 -10.77 -10.66 12.67
N VAL A 314 -9.87 -11.50 13.19
CA VAL A 314 -9.91 -12.96 12.98
C VAL A 314 -11.12 -13.58 13.68
N ASP A 315 -11.40 -13.16 14.92
CA ASP A 315 -12.59 -13.60 15.68
C ASP A 315 -13.89 -13.17 14.96
N GLU A 316 -13.95 -11.95 14.38
CA GLU A 316 -15.05 -11.47 13.51
C GLU A 316 -15.24 -12.37 12.28
N MET A 317 -14.17 -12.65 11.53
CA MET A 317 -14.22 -13.52 10.35
C MET A 317 -14.60 -14.98 10.68
N GLU A 318 -14.17 -15.51 11.83
CA GLU A 318 -14.60 -16.82 12.30
C GLU A 318 -16.07 -16.84 12.68
N MET A 319 -16.58 -15.82 13.36
CA MET A 319 -18.01 -15.71 13.66
C MET A 319 -18.87 -15.62 12.40
N GLU A 320 -18.44 -14.90 11.36
CA GLU A 320 -19.13 -14.90 10.06
C GLU A 320 -19.13 -16.27 9.40
N LYS A 321 -17.99 -16.97 9.35
CA LYS A 321 -17.91 -18.33 8.81
C LYS A 321 -18.82 -19.30 9.56
N ARG A 322 -18.89 -19.19 10.90
CA ARG A 322 -19.79 -19.99 11.75
C ARG A 322 -21.28 -19.66 11.48
N ARG A 323 -21.63 -18.38 11.30
CA ARG A 323 -22.99 -17.93 10.92
C ARG A 323 -23.41 -18.37 9.51
N LYS A 324 -22.48 -18.34 8.53
CA LYS A 324 -22.72 -18.85 7.17
C LYS A 324 -22.88 -20.38 7.15
N LYS A 325 -22.17 -21.12 8.00
CA LYS A 325 -22.28 -22.58 8.14
C LYS A 325 -23.53 -23.03 8.88
N ASN A 326 -23.91 -22.31 9.94
CA ASN A 326 -25.12 -22.54 10.72
C ASN A 326 -26.06 -21.33 10.56
N PRO A 327 -26.76 -21.17 9.42
CA PRO A 327 -27.76 -20.13 9.27
C PRO A 327 -28.86 -20.31 10.34
N PRO A 328 -29.41 -19.22 10.90
CA PRO A 328 -30.54 -19.33 11.82
C PRO A 328 -31.71 -20.01 11.09
N LEU A 329 -32.33 -21.00 11.75
CA LEU A 329 -33.52 -21.65 11.23
C LEU A 329 -34.58 -20.59 10.91
N PRO A 330 -35.33 -20.71 9.79
CA PRO A 330 -36.43 -19.80 9.50
C PRO A 330 -37.40 -19.84 10.69
N ALA A 331 -37.88 -18.66 11.11
CA ALA A 331 -38.85 -18.56 12.19
C ALA A 331 -40.05 -19.46 11.86
N PRO A 332 -40.56 -20.25 12.82
CA PRO A 332 -41.70 -21.12 12.56
C PRO A 332 -42.87 -20.27 12.04
N PRO A 333 -43.58 -20.72 11.00
CA PRO A 333 -44.69 -19.95 10.45
C PRO A 333 -45.72 -19.66 11.55
N PRO A 334 -46.31 -18.45 11.59
CA PRO A 334 -47.38 -18.16 12.54
C PRO A 334 -48.49 -19.20 12.37
N PRO A 335 -49.07 -19.72 13.46
CA PRO A 335 -49.96 -20.88 13.39
C PRO A 335 -51.18 -20.58 12.53
N SER A 336 -51.28 -21.26 11.38
CA SER A 336 -52.39 -21.10 10.44
C SER A 336 -53.72 -21.49 11.10
N THR A 337 -54.50 -20.49 11.51
CA THR A 337 -55.87 -20.68 12.03
C THR A 337 -56.86 -20.98 10.90
N SER A 338 -56.66 -22.12 10.24
CA SER A 338 -57.56 -22.70 9.24
C SER A 338 -58.18 -23.99 9.78
N TYR A 339 -58.88 -23.90 10.91
CA TYR A 339 -59.70 -25.01 11.42
C TYR A 339 -60.80 -25.36 10.41
N SER A 340 -61.00 -26.64 10.13
CA SER A 340 -62.19 -27.06 9.39
C SER A 340 -63.44 -26.83 10.23
N ILE A 341 -64.57 -26.58 9.57
CA ILE A 341 -65.87 -26.41 10.24
C ILE A 341 -66.28 -27.71 10.98
N GLN A 342 -65.80 -28.87 10.52
CA GLN A 342 -66.06 -30.18 11.16
C GLN A 342 -65.27 -30.37 12.47
N GLU A 343 -64.00 -29.93 12.56
CA GLU A 343 -63.24 -30.01 13.82
C GLU A 343 -63.81 -29.11 14.92
N MET A 344 -64.37 -27.95 14.55
CA MET A 344 -65.06 -27.06 15.49
C MET A 344 -66.34 -27.67 16.08
N ALA A 345 -66.94 -28.69 15.45
CA ALA A 345 -68.10 -29.40 16.00
C ALA A 345 -67.69 -30.37 17.12
N ALA A 346 -66.60 -31.12 16.94
CA ALA A 346 -66.12 -32.11 17.92
C ALA A 346 -65.79 -31.46 19.28
N PHE A 347 -65.11 -30.31 19.28
CA PHE A 347 -64.78 -29.57 20.50
C PHE A 347 -66.01 -28.98 21.23
N ARG A 348 -67.15 -28.77 20.53
CA ARG A 348 -68.37 -28.25 21.17
C ARG A 348 -69.15 -29.35 21.90
N GLN A 349 -69.22 -30.57 21.36
CA GLN A 349 -69.87 -31.69 22.06
C GLN A 349 -69.06 -32.13 23.30
N ALA A 350 -67.73 -32.16 23.23
CA ALA A 350 -66.88 -32.56 24.35
C ALA A 350 -66.99 -31.67 25.61
N ARG A 351 -67.47 -30.42 25.47
CA ARG A 351 -67.58 -29.46 26.58
C ARG A 351 -68.99 -29.38 27.21
N ALA A 352 -69.97 -30.13 26.70
CA ALA A 352 -71.36 -30.08 27.15
C ALA A 352 -71.75 -31.10 28.24
N GLN A 353 -70.82 -31.94 28.70
CA GLN A 353 -71.10 -33.05 29.64
C GLN A 353 -70.25 -33.05 30.92
N ARG A 354 -69.57 -31.95 31.28
CA ARG A 354 -68.85 -31.84 32.57
C ARG A 354 -69.10 -30.47 33.20
N HIS A 355 -69.39 -30.48 34.51
CA HIS A 355 -69.71 -29.33 35.37
C HIS A 355 -71.10 -28.70 35.20
N ALA A 356 -72.13 -29.47 35.58
CA ALA A 356 -73.13 -28.96 36.51
C ALA A 356 -72.79 -29.51 37.91
N ALA A 357 -72.95 -28.70 38.96
CA ALA A 357 -72.51 -28.94 40.35
C ALA A 357 -70.97 -29.09 40.55
N SER A 358 -70.37 -28.68 41.68
CA SER A 358 -70.87 -27.79 42.75
C SER A 358 -69.78 -26.85 43.27
N GLU A 359 -70.21 -25.95 44.15
CA GLU A 359 -69.55 -24.84 44.84
C GLU A 359 -68.18 -25.14 45.51
N GLY A 360 -67.38 -24.09 45.71
CA GLY A 360 -66.46 -24.00 46.86
C GLY A 360 -65.10 -23.34 46.64
N GLY A 361 -64.88 -22.16 47.25
CA GLY A 361 -63.54 -21.76 47.74
C GLY A 361 -62.75 -20.68 46.97
N SER A 362 -62.93 -19.42 47.39
CA SER A 362 -61.91 -18.36 47.52
C SER A 362 -60.91 -18.03 46.38
N GLY A 363 -60.90 -16.76 45.95
CA GLY A 363 -59.63 -16.07 45.66
C GLY A 363 -59.55 -15.17 44.41
N SER A 364 -59.29 -13.88 44.64
CA SER A 364 -58.73 -12.89 43.68
C SER A 364 -59.64 -12.28 42.58
N ARG A 365 -60.11 -11.06 42.87
CA ARG A 365 -60.39 -9.93 41.97
C ARG A 365 -60.30 -8.64 42.82
N GLY A 366 -59.96 -7.45 42.32
CA GLY A 366 -59.66 -7.07 40.94
C GLY A 366 -60.69 -6.08 40.37
N SER A 367 -60.53 -4.79 40.69
CA SER A 367 -61.15 -3.64 40.01
C SER A 367 -60.16 -2.46 40.13
N SER A 368 -59.83 -1.64 39.13
CA SER A 368 -60.47 -1.24 37.86
C SER A 368 -61.57 -0.18 37.98
N HIS A 369 -61.24 1.03 37.53
CA HIS A 369 -62.09 2.10 37.01
C HIS A 369 -61.19 3.05 36.20
N SER A 370 -61.62 3.83 35.21
CA SER A 370 -62.45 3.64 33.98
C SER A 370 -62.68 5.03 33.35
N HIS A 371 -63.28 5.11 32.15
CA HIS A 371 -63.63 6.35 31.37
C HIS A 371 -62.47 6.96 30.57
N GLU A 372 -62.49 7.06 29.23
CA GLU A 372 -63.39 7.75 28.24
C GLU A 372 -62.82 9.14 27.82
N ALA A 373 -63.14 9.75 26.67
CA ALA A 373 -64.27 9.57 25.74
C ALA A 373 -63.94 9.79 24.23
N ARG A 374 -64.98 9.75 23.38
CA ARG A 374 -65.07 10.20 21.96
C ARG A 374 -66.14 11.34 21.88
N PRO A 375 -66.54 11.96 20.73
CA PRO A 375 -66.47 11.57 19.29
C PRO A 375 -65.60 12.58 18.47
N HIS A 376 -65.78 13.00 17.20
CA HIS A 376 -66.76 12.78 16.10
C HIS A 376 -66.11 13.13 14.72
N GLY A 377 -66.88 13.13 13.61
CA GLY A 377 -66.55 13.87 12.37
C GLY A 377 -66.27 13.05 11.09
N GLN A 378 -67.04 13.31 10.02
CA GLN A 378 -66.94 12.84 8.62
C GLN A 378 -67.83 13.76 7.73
N PRO A 379 -67.85 13.70 6.37
CA PRO A 379 -67.12 12.83 5.43
C PRO A 379 -66.38 13.58 4.28
N GLY A 380 -65.76 12.83 3.37
CA GLY A 380 -65.26 13.33 2.07
C GLY A 380 -64.68 12.19 1.21
N LEU A 381 -65.02 12.13 -0.08
CA LEU A 381 -64.56 11.11 -1.04
C LEU A 381 -63.67 11.74 -2.13
N GLY A 382 -62.72 10.98 -2.67
CA GLY A 382 -61.89 11.39 -3.79
C GLY A 382 -60.88 10.31 -4.22
N GLU A 383 -61.06 9.79 -5.43
CA GLU A 383 -60.12 8.88 -6.12
C GLU A 383 -58.97 9.72 -6.77
N SER A 384 -57.91 9.21 -7.39
CA SER A 384 -57.73 7.93 -8.10
C SER A 384 -56.24 7.61 -8.40
N SER A 385 -55.97 6.32 -8.63
CA SER A 385 -55.00 5.71 -9.56
C SER A 385 -53.59 6.31 -9.78
N SER A 386 -52.57 5.51 -9.42
CA SER A 386 -51.18 5.70 -9.88
C SER A 386 -51.01 5.30 -11.35
N ARG A 387 -50.31 6.11 -12.17
CA ARG A 387 -50.06 5.84 -13.60
C ARG A 387 -48.56 5.66 -13.89
N ALA A 388 -48.20 4.59 -14.57
CA ALA A 388 -46.80 4.21 -14.84
C ALA A 388 -46.30 4.63 -16.25
N LEU A 389 -45.01 4.98 -16.34
CA LEU A 389 -44.16 5.10 -17.54
C LEU A 389 -42.68 5.05 -17.08
N PRO A 390 -41.70 4.74 -17.97
CA PRO A 390 -41.72 3.67 -18.97
C PRO A 390 -40.46 2.76 -18.88
N HIS A 391 -40.52 1.59 -19.52
CA HIS A 391 -39.34 0.73 -19.72
C HIS A 391 -38.53 1.24 -20.92
N LEU A 392 -37.20 1.25 -20.79
CA LEU A 392 -36.24 1.30 -21.90
C LEU A 392 -35.18 0.22 -21.69
N GLU A 393 -34.52 -0.22 -22.75
CA GLU A 393 -33.96 -1.57 -22.84
C GLU A 393 -32.50 -1.68 -22.36
N GLU A 394 -32.18 -2.77 -21.64
CA GLU A 394 -30.80 -3.25 -21.55
C GLU A 394 -30.44 -4.01 -22.83
N PHE A 395 -29.36 -3.61 -23.49
CA PHE A 395 -28.87 -4.24 -24.71
C PHE A 395 -28.23 -5.61 -24.40
N ARG A 396 -29.06 -6.66 -24.31
CA ARG A 396 -28.56 -8.05 -24.33
C ARG A 396 -27.96 -8.35 -25.70
N GLY A 397 -26.64 -8.49 -25.75
CA GLY A 397 -25.96 -9.11 -26.89
C GLY A 397 -26.45 -10.55 -27.07
N ASP A 398 -26.85 -10.89 -28.28
CA ASP A 398 -27.38 -12.22 -28.60
C ASP A 398 -26.26 -13.28 -28.56
N VAL A 399 -26.44 -14.30 -27.73
CA VAL A 399 -25.57 -15.48 -27.61
C VAL A 399 -26.36 -16.78 -27.77
N SER A 400 -27.41 -16.76 -28.60
CA SER A 400 -28.11 -17.97 -29.03
C SER A 400 -27.36 -18.72 -30.14
N GLY A 401 -26.40 -19.58 -29.76
CA GLY A 401 -25.88 -20.60 -30.69
C GLY A 401 -24.40 -20.99 -30.66
N GLU A 402 -23.64 -20.76 -29.57
CA GLU A 402 -22.33 -21.43 -29.43
C GLU A 402 -22.47 -22.83 -28.82
N ASP A 403 -21.86 -23.83 -29.47
CA ASP A 403 -21.73 -25.20 -28.97
C ASP A 403 -20.75 -25.24 -27.78
N PRO A 404 -21.12 -25.76 -26.60
CA PRO A 404 -20.24 -25.80 -25.42
C PRO A 404 -18.98 -26.67 -25.59
N ASN A 405 -18.82 -27.42 -26.68
CA ASN A 405 -17.60 -28.14 -27.02
C ASN A 405 -16.65 -27.40 -28.01
N ALA A 406 -16.97 -26.18 -28.44
CA ALA A 406 -16.15 -25.44 -29.40
C ALA A 406 -14.85 -24.90 -28.79
N GLU A 407 -13.69 -25.16 -29.42
CA GLU A 407 -12.41 -24.55 -29.01
C GLU A 407 -12.39 -23.03 -29.27
N ARG A 408 -12.66 -22.25 -28.23
CA ARG A 408 -12.52 -20.78 -28.23
C ARG A 408 -11.06 -20.35 -28.39
N SER A 409 -10.82 -19.31 -29.19
CA SER A 409 -9.48 -18.71 -29.29
C SER A 409 -9.10 -17.94 -28.02
N MET A 410 -7.80 -17.73 -27.79
CA MET A 410 -7.28 -16.95 -26.66
C MET A 410 -7.95 -15.57 -26.51
N LEU A 411 -8.25 -14.91 -27.63
CA LEU A 411 -8.88 -13.58 -27.63
C LEU A 411 -10.38 -13.66 -27.29
N GLN A 412 -11.08 -14.68 -27.80
CA GLN A 412 -12.48 -14.93 -27.44
C GLN A 412 -12.63 -15.34 -25.97
N GLN A 413 -11.75 -16.19 -25.43
CA GLN A 413 -11.79 -16.57 -24.01
C GLN A 413 -11.48 -15.36 -23.10
N ALA A 414 -10.49 -14.53 -23.46
CA ALA A 414 -10.22 -13.28 -22.74
C ALA A 414 -11.40 -12.30 -22.79
N TRP A 415 -12.07 -12.17 -23.94
CA TRP A 415 -13.28 -11.36 -24.08
C TRP A 415 -14.48 -11.93 -23.32
N HIS A 416 -14.62 -13.26 -23.26
CA HIS A 416 -15.66 -13.94 -22.49
C HIS A 416 -15.46 -13.71 -20.98
N VAL A 417 -14.26 -13.95 -20.45
CA VAL A 417 -13.95 -13.74 -19.01
C VAL A 417 -14.20 -12.28 -18.59
N VAL A 418 -13.83 -11.30 -19.42
CA VAL A 418 -14.06 -9.87 -19.10
C VAL A 418 -15.54 -9.47 -19.08
N ASN A 419 -16.42 -10.19 -19.79
CA ASN A 419 -17.85 -9.85 -19.91
C ASN A 419 -18.81 -10.81 -19.17
N ALA A 420 -18.35 -12.00 -18.76
CA ALA A 420 -19.20 -13.03 -18.15
C ALA A 420 -18.84 -13.36 -16.68
N THR A 421 -17.63 -13.07 -16.22
CA THR A 421 -17.21 -13.34 -14.83
C THR A 421 -17.52 -12.14 -13.94
N ASP A 422 -18.40 -12.33 -12.94
CA ASP A 422 -18.65 -11.32 -11.90
C ASP A 422 -17.39 -11.15 -11.04
N PRO A 423 -16.81 -9.94 -10.90
CA PRO A 423 -15.61 -9.70 -10.10
C PRO A 423 -15.81 -9.85 -8.58
N LEU A 424 -16.99 -10.27 -8.11
CA LEU A 424 -17.31 -10.51 -6.70
C LEU A 424 -17.65 -11.97 -6.34
N ASP A 425 -17.70 -12.92 -7.28
CA ASP A 425 -17.94 -14.34 -6.96
C ASP A 425 -16.63 -15.07 -6.57
N ASP A 426 -16.73 -16.04 -5.65
CA ASP A 426 -15.57 -16.70 -5.04
C ASP A 426 -14.98 -17.77 -6.00
N SER A 427 -13.71 -17.58 -6.39
CA SER A 427 -12.95 -18.35 -7.40
C SER A 427 -12.80 -19.87 -7.18
N ASP A 428 -13.40 -20.44 -6.13
CA ASP A 428 -13.25 -21.84 -5.71
C ASP A 428 -14.32 -22.77 -6.32
N LYS A 429 -15.13 -22.31 -7.29
CA LYS A 429 -16.29 -23.05 -7.82
C LYS A 429 -16.36 -23.30 -9.32
N GLU A 430 -15.55 -22.65 -10.15
CA GLU A 430 -15.61 -22.87 -11.60
C GLU A 430 -14.73 -24.06 -12.03
N GLU A 431 -15.34 -25.24 -12.18
CA GLU A 431 -14.74 -26.38 -12.91
C GLU A 431 -14.75 -26.16 -14.44
N ASP A 432 -14.41 -24.96 -14.92
CA ASP A 432 -14.35 -24.67 -16.35
C ASP A 432 -13.15 -25.38 -17.01
N GLN A 433 -13.46 -26.28 -17.93
CA GLN A 433 -12.46 -27.03 -18.70
C GLN A 433 -11.58 -26.11 -19.55
N HIS A 434 -12.08 -24.96 -20.01
CA HIS A 434 -11.29 -24.00 -20.78
C HIS A 434 -10.18 -23.35 -19.94
N VAL A 435 -10.43 -23.05 -18.66
CA VAL A 435 -9.39 -22.58 -17.72
C VAL A 435 -8.30 -23.64 -17.55
N ARG A 436 -8.67 -24.92 -17.45
CA ARG A 436 -7.71 -26.04 -17.38
C ARG A 436 -6.87 -26.17 -18.65
N VAL A 437 -7.46 -25.93 -19.83
CA VAL A 437 -6.73 -25.90 -21.11
C VAL A 437 -5.78 -24.71 -21.18
N GLU A 438 -6.17 -23.50 -20.75
CA GLU A 438 -5.27 -22.36 -20.79
C GLU A 438 -4.12 -22.49 -19.78
N LEU A 439 -4.36 -22.99 -18.56
CA LEU A 439 -3.29 -23.30 -17.60
C LEU A 439 -2.25 -24.26 -18.21
N ASN A 440 -2.70 -25.30 -18.93
CA ASN A 440 -1.81 -26.20 -19.67
C ASN A 440 -1.05 -25.49 -20.82
N ARG A 441 -1.70 -24.60 -21.58
CA ARG A 441 -1.05 -23.80 -22.63
C ARG A 441 0.02 -22.86 -22.03
N ARG A 442 -0.26 -22.22 -20.88
CA ARG A 442 0.69 -21.39 -20.12
C ARG A 442 1.87 -22.22 -19.57
N LEU A 443 1.62 -23.43 -19.06
CA LEU A 443 2.66 -24.33 -18.56
C LEU A 443 3.70 -24.65 -19.63
N ARG A 444 3.25 -25.03 -20.84
CA ARG A 444 4.14 -25.33 -22.00
C ARG A 444 5.00 -24.15 -22.45
N VAL A 445 4.54 -22.92 -22.25
CA VAL A 445 5.35 -21.71 -22.52
C VAL A 445 6.44 -21.55 -21.45
N LEU A 446 6.10 -21.77 -20.18
CA LEU A 446 7.08 -21.73 -19.07
C LEU A 446 8.13 -22.86 -19.20
N GLU A 447 7.74 -24.06 -19.62
CA GLU A 447 8.66 -25.18 -19.91
C GLU A 447 9.67 -24.82 -21.02
N ARG A 448 9.18 -24.25 -22.14
CA ARG A 448 10.04 -23.76 -23.24
C ARG A 448 11.04 -22.69 -22.78
N LEU A 449 10.63 -21.80 -21.87
CA LEU A 449 11.51 -20.77 -21.30
C LEU A 449 12.49 -21.32 -20.25
N ARG A 450 12.21 -22.47 -19.63
CA ARG A 450 13.01 -23.05 -18.54
C ARG A 450 14.04 -24.08 -19.00
N GLY A 451 13.95 -24.57 -20.23
CA GLY A 451 14.98 -25.41 -20.87
C GLY A 451 15.23 -26.77 -20.21
N LYS A 452 14.26 -27.29 -19.44
CA LYS A 452 14.31 -28.61 -18.79
C LYS A 452 12.95 -29.30 -18.89
N ALA A 453 12.97 -30.62 -19.07
CA ALA A 453 11.76 -31.45 -19.05
C ALA A 453 11.10 -31.43 -17.65
N PRO A 454 9.78 -31.66 -17.55
CA PRO A 454 9.08 -31.78 -16.28
C PRO A 454 9.55 -33.01 -15.49
N THR A 455 9.41 -32.95 -14.16
CA THR A 455 9.52 -34.12 -13.28
C THR A 455 8.37 -35.09 -13.63
N PRO A 456 8.63 -36.39 -13.81
CA PRO A 456 7.59 -37.34 -14.20
C PRO A 456 6.54 -37.55 -13.09
N GLU A 457 5.29 -37.75 -13.50
CA GLU A 457 4.25 -38.32 -12.65
C GLU A 457 4.52 -39.83 -12.41
N PRO A 458 3.99 -40.42 -11.31
CA PRO A 458 4.22 -41.83 -10.99
C PRO A 458 3.63 -42.78 -12.05
N GLU A 459 4.34 -43.86 -12.32
CA GLU A 459 4.05 -44.76 -13.45
C GLU A 459 2.72 -45.53 -13.31
N PHE A 460 1.92 -45.50 -14.38
CA PHE A 460 0.97 -46.56 -14.71
C PHE A 460 1.35 -47.21 -16.04
N GLN A 461 1.25 -48.53 -16.12
CA GLN A 461 1.82 -49.35 -17.19
C GLN A 461 0.85 -49.51 -18.37
N GLY A 462 1.33 -49.41 -19.62
CA GLY A 462 0.48 -49.74 -20.78
C GLY A 462 0.96 -49.37 -22.19
N HIS A 463 1.83 -50.20 -22.78
CA HIS A 463 2.00 -50.44 -24.23
C HIS A 463 2.35 -49.31 -25.24
N ARG A 464 3.14 -49.72 -26.25
CA ARG A 464 3.63 -49.02 -27.47
C ARG A 464 3.17 -49.84 -28.70
N PRO A 465 3.47 -49.47 -29.98
CA PRO A 465 3.39 -48.17 -30.67
C PRO A 465 2.84 -48.31 -32.13
N VAL A 466 2.69 -47.22 -32.91
CA VAL A 466 2.89 -47.15 -34.40
C VAL A 466 3.17 -45.67 -34.80
N PRO A 467 3.98 -45.33 -35.84
CA PRO A 467 4.42 -43.95 -36.11
C PRO A 467 3.90 -43.39 -37.49
N PRO A 468 4.53 -42.44 -38.25
CA PRO A 468 3.83 -41.33 -38.92
C PRO A 468 3.82 -41.41 -40.47
N PRO A 469 3.37 -40.36 -41.21
CA PRO A 469 4.33 -39.57 -42.02
C PRO A 469 3.98 -38.03 -42.10
N PRO A 470 4.23 -37.22 -43.16
CA PRO A 470 5.18 -36.09 -43.07
C PRO A 470 4.61 -34.69 -43.47
N PRO A 471 5.40 -33.59 -43.40
CA PRO A 471 4.88 -32.22 -43.51
C PRO A 471 4.99 -31.58 -44.92
N VAL A 472 4.27 -30.46 -45.12
CA VAL A 472 4.43 -29.55 -46.27
C VAL A 472 4.57 -28.10 -45.79
N LEU A 473 5.42 -27.33 -46.47
CA LEU A 473 5.78 -25.92 -46.27
C LEU A 473 5.54 -25.14 -47.59
N PRO A 474 5.63 -23.79 -47.65
CA PRO A 474 5.03 -22.76 -46.79
C PRO A 474 4.53 -21.57 -47.68
N ARG A 475 4.85 -20.31 -47.29
CA ARG A 475 4.96 -19.08 -48.13
C ARG A 475 3.65 -18.27 -48.40
N PRO A 476 3.75 -16.98 -48.81
CA PRO A 476 2.97 -15.91 -48.17
C PRO A 476 2.15 -15.07 -49.19
N SER A 477 1.63 -13.87 -48.90
CA SER A 477 2.38 -12.59 -49.00
C SER A 477 1.46 -11.38 -48.77
N GLY A 478 2.03 -10.26 -48.27
CA GLY A 478 1.45 -8.90 -48.38
C GLY A 478 0.31 -8.55 -47.40
N GLY A 479 0.01 -7.27 -47.19
CA GLY A 479 0.74 -6.08 -47.64
C GLY A 479 -0.07 -4.77 -47.57
N GLY A 480 0.52 -3.72 -47.00
CA GLY A 480 -0.07 -2.37 -46.90
C GLY A 480 -0.99 -2.15 -45.68
N GLY A 481 -1.22 -0.91 -45.21
CA GLY A 481 -0.50 0.32 -45.55
C GLY A 481 -1.31 1.61 -45.33
N GLY A 482 -0.90 2.45 -44.36
CA GLY A 482 -1.47 3.78 -44.09
C GLY A 482 -2.77 3.78 -43.25
N GLY A 483 -3.18 4.90 -42.65
CA GLY A 483 -2.49 6.20 -42.51
C GLY A 483 -3.41 7.33 -42.01
N GLY A 484 -2.88 8.25 -41.19
CA GLY A 484 -3.67 9.31 -40.50
C GLY A 484 -4.42 8.78 -39.26
N GLY A 485 -4.70 9.56 -38.20
CA GLY A 485 -4.63 11.01 -38.01
C GLY A 485 -6.03 11.55 -37.65
N GLY A 486 -6.26 12.41 -36.65
CA GLY A 486 -5.35 13.03 -35.69
C GLY A 486 -5.86 14.44 -35.32
N GLN A 487 -6.32 14.65 -34.09
CA GLN A 487 -6.76 15.97 -33.61
C GLN A 487 -6.77 16.04 -32.07
N SER A 488 -6.83 17.26 -31.53
CA SER A 488 -6.64 17.56 -30.11
C SER A 488 -7.40 18.83 -29.71
N GLU A 489 -7.87 18.87 -28.46
CA GLU A 489 -8.45 20.08 -27.86
C GLU A 489 -7.88 20.35 -26.46
N GLN A 490 -7.96 21.60 -26.03
CA GLN A 490 -7.50 22.10 -24.74
C GLN A 490 -8.68 22.69 -23.96
N SER A 491 -8.67 22.58 -22.63
CA SER A 491 -9.51 23.41 -21.76
C SER A 491 -8.72 23.83 -20.51
N SER A 492 -9.21 24.86 -19.81
CA SER A 492 -8.38 25.85 -19.12
C SER A 492 -8.39 25.78 -17.58
N THR A 493 -7.40 26.47 -17.00
CA THR A 493 -7.10 26.50 -15.56
C THR A 493 -7.97 27.46 -14.75
N SER A 494 -8.17 27.15 -13.47
CA SER A 494 -8.24 28.17 -12.42
C SER A 494 -7.45 27.71 -11.18
N THR A 495 -6.77 28.63 -10.51
CA THR A 495 -5.98 28.38 -9.29
C THR A 495 -6.17 29.51 -8.29
N GLY A 496 -6.62 29.18 -7.08
CA GLY A 496 -6.72 30.14 -5.98
C GLY A 496 -5.35 30.45 -5.38
N ARG A 497 -5.08 31.73 -5.14
CA ARG A 497 -3.84 32.23 -4.54
C ARG A 497 -4.09 32.57 -3.06
N LEU A 498 -3.19 32.15 -2.17
CA LEU A 498 -3.18 32.57 -0.75
C LEU A 498 -1.93 33.39 -0.44
N GLN A 499 -2.06 34.32 0.50
CA GLN A 499 -0.97 35.15 1.01
C GLN A 499 -0.39 34.54 2.30
N GLN A 500 0.84 34.97 2.63
CA GLN A 500 1.45 34.95 3.97
C GLN A 500 1.19 33.71 4.86
N VAL A 501 2.13 32.77 4.80
CA VAL A 501 2.52 31.98 5.98
C VAL A 501 3.98 32.32 6.27
N GLN A 502 4.30 32.61 7.53
CA GLN A 502 5.68 32.89 7.93
C GLN A 502 6.52 31.60 7.86
N SER A 503 7.81 31.72 7.49
CA SER A 503 8.76 30.61 7.38
C SER A 503 8.64 29.59 8.53
N TRP A 504 8.66 28.29 8.24
CA TRP A 504 8.46 27.24 9.23
C TRP A 504 9.62 27.26 10.27
N ARG A 505 9.31 27.72 11.49
CA ARG A 505 10.29 27.92 12.57
C ARG A 505 10.43 26.67 13.43
#